data_AF-A0A7V4NZ60-F1
#
_entry.id   AF-A0A7V4NZ60-F1
#
_cell.length_a   1.000
_cell.length_b   1.000
_cell.length_c   1.000
_cell.angle_alpha   90.00
_cell.angle_beta   90.00
_cell.angle_gamma   90.00
#
_symmetry.space_group_name_H-M   'P 1'
#
loop_
_entity.id
_entity.type
_entity.pdbx_description
1 polymer ?
#
loop_
_entity_poly.entity_id
_entity_poly.type
_entity_poly.pdbx_seq_one_letter_code
_entity_poly.pdbx_strand_id
1 'polypeptide(L)'
;MPAGASVHWREPFPSHPLVWTVLAGLLVMVIVARPDTAPQPAASIATPALPPSPPRAELPLAERARQYAWLSRASLKSYEPLVRRIDDPPGFQRVMAGAGGFDDWLRHLPVQPPGAPVRNGQRKPVVPGDEPSLAAVVDLQPGNSNLLTAANIVLRLRAEYLWSAGRRDALTFHFTSGQPFAWSVWREGARPLVSGREVTWQRNEAPDESRTSFTGYMETLFRYGSVYSLHRDTRPVSDETVQPGDVFVVPGRAGHAVLVLDVATDAAGRVRVLLGRGGAPAQTFHVLAAAPGSPWFEIRPGASIRLPDGSSLSLRQLRRW
;
A
#
# COMPACT_ATOMS: atom_id res chain seq x y z
N MET A 1 -26.52 -53.90 -5.48
CA MET A 1 -26.08 -53.82 -4.07
C MET A 1 -25.54 -52.42 -3.81
N PRO A 2 -25.93 -51.77 -2.71
CA PRO A 2 -26.53 -50.44 -2.83
C PRO A 2 -25.90 -49.33 -1.96
N ALA A 3 -26.35 -48.11 -2.28
CA ALA A 3 -26.68 -46.98 -1.39
C ALA A 3 -25.57 -46.16 -0.69
N GLY A 4 -25.43 -44.92 -1.17
CA GLY A 4 -25.77 -43.67 -0.46
C GLY A 4 -25.46 -43.56 1.04
N ALA A 5 -24.68 -42.54 1.41
CA ALA A 5 -24.69 -41.97 2.75
C ALA A 5 -24.47 -40.45 2.68
N SER A 6 -25.57 -39.72 2.74
CA SER A 6 -25.65 -38.29 3.05
C SER A 6 -25.30 -38.11 4.52
N VAL A 7 -24.33 -37.24 4.83
CA VAL A 7 -23.99 -36.90 6.22
C VAL A 7 -24.53 -35.50 6.52
N HIS A 8 -25.71 -35.48 7.13
CA HIS A 8 -26.23 -34.33 7.86
C HIS A 8 -25.52 -34.24 9.21
N TRP A 9 -24.84 -33.13 9.49
CA TRP A 9 -24.45 -32.78 10.84
C TRP A 9 -25.45 -31.76 11.40
N ARG A 10 -26.22 -32.20 12.40
CA ARG A 10 -27.08 -31.36 13.24
C ARG A 10 -26.23 -30.73 14.35
N GLU A 11 -26.35 -29.43 14.54
CA GLU A 11 -25.93 -28.74 15.76
C GLU A 11 -26.95 -28.97 16.89
N PRO A 12 -26.52 -29.10 18.16
CA PRO A 12 -27.39 -28.87 19.30
C PRO A 12 -27.04 -27.55 19.99
N PHE A 13 -27.95 -26.58 19.89
CA PHE A 13 -28.07 -25.46 20.84
C PHE A 13 -28.76 -25.94 22.12
N PRO A 14 -28.28 -25.58 23.31
CA PRO A 14 -29.13 -25.51 24.49
C PRO A 14 -29.58 -24.07 24.75
N SER A 15 -30.90 -23.91 24.78
CA SER A 15 -31.66 -22.76 25.23
C SER A 15 -31.81 -22.74 26.76
N HIS A 16 -31.50 -21.62 27.41
CA HIS A 16 -32.01 -21.30 28.75
C HIS A 16 -32.56 -19.86 28.77
N PRO A 17 -33.82 -19.64 29.15
CA PRO A 17 -34.35 -18.32 29.45
C PRO A 17 -34.20 -18.04 30.95
N LEU A 18 -33.57 -16.92 31.31
CA LEU A 18 -33.62 -16.39 32.68
C LEU A 18 -34.50 -15.14 32.69
N VAL A 19 -35.68 -15.35 33.29
CA VAL A 19 -36.71 -14.40 33.67
C VAL A 19 -36.12 -13.43 34.70
N TRP A 20 -36.23 -12.12 34.45
CA TRP A 20 -36.05 -11.11 35.49
C TRP A 20 -37.40 -10.42 35.74
N THR A 21 -37.89 -10.66 36.94
CA THR A 21 -39.12 -10.12 37.50
C THR A 21 -39.00 -8.62 37.77
N VAL A 22 -40.00 -7.88 37.34
CA VAL A 22 -40.19 -6.44 37.58
C VAL A 22 -40.59 -6.20 39.04
N LEU A 23 -39.90 -5.29 39.73
CA LEU A 23 -40.38 -4.68 40.98
C LEU A 23 -40.56 -3.18 40.76
N ALA A 24 -41.82 -2.76 40.65
CA ALA A 24 -42.23 -1.37 40.59
C ALA A 24 -42.34 -0.81 42.01
N GLY A 25 -41.43 0.10 42.38
CA GLY A 25 -41.54 0.94 43.56
C GLY A 25 -42.15 2.29 43.18
N LEU A 26 -43.33 2.59 43.70
CA LEU A 26 -44.03 3.86 43.51
C LEU A 26 -43.42 4.92 44.45
N LEU A 27 -42.74 5.93 43.91
CA LEU A 27 -42.33 7.13 44.65
C LEU A 27 -43.10 8.32 44.10
N VAL A 28 -44.04 8.85 44.88
CA VAL A 28 -44.74 10.10 44.58
C VAL A 28 -43.82 11.25 44.97
N MET A 29 -43.30 11.96 43.97
CA MET A 29 -42.52 13.19 44.15
C MET A 29 -43.33 14.37 43.63
N VAL A 30 -43.66 15.30 44.51
CA VAL A 30 -44.37 16.54 44.19
C VAL A 30 -43.40 17.46 43.42
N ILE A 31 -43.69 17.72 42.14
CA ILE A 31 -42.93 18.66 41.31
C ILE A 31 -43.55 20.05 41.46
N VAL A 32 -42.81 20.98 42.07
CA VAL A 32 -43.08 22.42 41.95
C VAL A 32 -42.42 22.91 40.68
N ALA A 33 -43.22 23.34 39.70
CA ALA A 33 -42.74 23.89 38.44
C ALA A 33 -41.96 25.19 38.66
N ARG A 34 -40.71 25.23 38.17
CA ARG A 34 -39.95 26.47 37.94
C ARG A 34 -39.97 26.76 36.44
N PRO A 35 -40.11 28.02 36.00
CA PRO A 35 -40.13 28.34 34.58
C PRO A 35 -38.75 28.10 33.95
N ASP A 36 -38.75 27.38 32.83
CA ASP A 36 -37.60 27.13 31.96
C ASP A 36 -37.02 28.45 31.46
N THR A 37 -35.74 28.70 31.78
CA THR A 37 -34.92 29.66 31.06
C THR A 37 -34.03 28.86 30.12
N ALA A 38 -34.32 28.89 28.82
CA ALA A 38 -33.54 28.21 27.81
C ALA A 38 -32.08 28.71 27.81
N PRO A 39 -31.06 27.82 27.74
CA PRO A 39 -29.68 28.26 27.62
C PRO A 39 -29.41 28.85 26.23
N GLN A 40 -28.90 30.08 26.23
CA GLN A 40 -28.46 30.79 25.03
C GLN A 40 -27.22 30.11 24.43
N PRO A 41 -27.14 29.89 23.09
CA PRO A 41 -25.99 29.24 22.49
C PRO A 41 -24.74 30.10 22.66
N ALA A 42 -23.69 29.50 23.22
CA ALA A 42 -22.38 30.15 23.35
C ALA A 42 -21.84 30.50 21.96
N ALA A 43 -21.44 31.76 21.79
CA ALA A 43 -20.77 32.22 20.58
C ALA A 43 -19.46 31.43 20.38
N SER A 44 -19.35 30.74 19.24
CA SER A 44 -18.15 30.05 18.81
C SER A 44 -17.07 31.07 18.51
N ILE A 45 -16.06 31.17 19.39
CA ILE A 45 -14.85 31.92 19.10
C ILE A 45 -14.04 31.07 18.11
N ALA A 46 -14.08 31.44 16.84
CA ALA A 46 -13.26 30.83 15.82
C ALA A 46 -11.77 31.09 16.14
N THR A 47 -11.02 30.02 16.41
CA THR A 47 -9.56 30.05 16.47
C THR A 47 -9.01 30.55 15.13
N PRO A 48 -8.17 31.60 15.09
CA PRO A 48 -7.53 32.02 13.85
C PRO A 48 -6.69 30.87 13.30
N ALA A 49 -6.93 30.47 12.06
CA ALA A 49 -6.09 29.51 11.37
C ALA A 49 -4.65 30.07 11.31
N LEU A 50 -3.69 29.31 11.83
CA LEU A 50 -2.28 29.61 11.67
C LEU A 50 -1.96 29.74 10.17
N PRO A 51 -1.16 30.73 9.74
CA PRO A 51 -0.77 30.84 8.34
C PRO A 51 -0.07 29.55 7.90
N PRO A 52 -0.27 29.11 6.64
CA PRO A 52 0.38 27.91 6.13
C PRO A 52 1.89 28.05 6.30
N SER A 53 2.51 27.04 6.91
CA SER A 53 3.97 26.98 7.01
C SER A 53 4.56 27.08 5.60
N PRO A 54 5.67 27.82 5.41
CA PRO A 54 6.30 27.94 4.10
C PRO A 54 6.63 26.54 3.55
N PRO A 55 6.47 26.31 2.24
CA PRO A 55 6.81 25.04 1.63
C PRO A 55 8.26 24.70 1.97
N ARG A 56 8.47 23.56 2.65
CA ARG A 56 9.81 23.08 3.00
C ARG A 56 10.64 23.00 1.73
N ALA A 57 11.83 23.61 1.74
CA ALA A 57 12.75 23.58 0.60
C ALA A 57 12.96 22.13 0.11
N GLU A 58 12.90 21.93 -1.19
CA GLU A 58 13.04 20.61 -1.80
C GLU A 58 14.43 20.04 -1.50
N LEU A 59 14.50 18.77 -1.07
CA LEU A 59 15.78 18.12 -0.78
C LEU A 59 16.64 18.06 -2.07
N PRO A 60 17.96 18.33 -1.99
CA PRO A 60 18.85 18.16 -3.12
C PRO A 60 18.77 16.74 -3.69
N LEU A 61 18.85 16.59 -5.01
CA LEU A 61 18.73 15.28 -5.68
C LEU A 61 19.70 14.23 -5.14
N ALA A 62 20.94 14.63 -4.83
CA ALA A 62 21.95 13.72 -4.29
C ALA A 62 21.55 13.18 -2.90
N GLU A 63 20.84 13.97 -2.11
CA GLU A 63 20.30 13.53 -0.81
C GLU A 63 19.06 12.66 -1.01
N ARG A 64 18.16 13.03 -1.94
CA ARG A 64 17.01 12.19 -2.31
C ARG A 64 17.45 10.80 -2.80
N ALA A 65 18.46 10.72 -3.64
CA ALA A 65 18.99 9.46 -4.15
C ALA A 65 19.41 8.49 -3.03
N ARG A 66 19.92 9.02 -1.90
CA ARG A 66 20.37 8.22 -0.75
C ARG A 66 19.21 7.61 0.05
N GLN A 67 17.98 8.05 -0.15
CA GLN A 67 16.80 7.41 0.45
C GLN A 67 16.53 6.02 -0.16
N TYR A 68 17.02 5.77 -1.38
CA TYR A 68 16.85 4.51 -2.09
C TYR A 68 18.08 3.60 -1.85
N ALA A 69 18.12 2.97 -0.68
CA ALA A 69 19.28 2.24 -0.17
C ALA A 69 19.77 1.06 -1.03
N TRP A 70 18.99 0.63 -2.02
CA TRP A 70 19.35 -0.44 -2.95
C TRP A 70 20.16 0.04 -4.16
N LEU A 71 20.30 1.35 -4.37
CA LEU A 71 21.01 1.90 -5.52
C LEU A 71 22.50 1.62 -5.46
N SER A 72 23.07 1.26 -6.61
CA SER A 72 24.52 1.14 -6.78
C SER A 72 25.19 2.53 -6.80
N ARG A 73 26.51 2.60 -6.62
CA ARG A 73 27.26 3.86 -6.78
C ARG A 73 27.06 4.49 -8.16
N ALA A 74 26.94 3.67 -9.20
CA ALA A 74 26.66 4.13 -10.56
C ALA A 74 25.25 4.72 -10.65
N SER A 75 24.23 4.00 -10.14
CA SER A 75 22.84 4.47 -10.12
C SER A 75 22.66 5.76 -9.31
N LEU A 76 23.39 5.93 -8.20
CA LEU A 76 23.39 7.17 -7.42
C LEU A 76 23.93 8.36 -8.22
N LYS A 77 24.94 8.15 -9.07
CA LYS A 77 25.52 9.19 -9.92
C LYS A 77 24.60 9.59 -11.06
N SER A 78 23.84 8.63 -11.62
CA SER A 78 22.90 8.84 -12.72
C SER A 78 21.44 8.90 -12.26
N TYR A 79 21.21 9.28 -11.00
CA TYR A 79 19.88 9.28 -10.41
C TYR A 79 18.96 10.28 -11.12
N GLU A 80 17.85 9.77 -11.64
CA GLU A 80 16.76 10.56 -12.21
C GLU A 80 15.45 10.15 -11.50
N PRO A 81 14.73 11.09 -10.87
CA PRO A 81 13.46 10.80 -10.22
C PRO A 81 12.33 10.67 -11.24
N LEU A 82 11.36 9.79 -10.97
CA LEU A 82 10.19 9.55 -11.81
C LEU A 82 9.42 10.83 -12.21
N VAL A 83 9.26 11.78 -11.28
CA VAL A 83 8.56 13.06 -11.53
C VAL A 83 9.24 13.93 -12.59
N ARG A 84 10.53 13.74 -12.85
CA ARG A 84 11.24 14.40 -13.97
C ARG A 84 11.15 13.64 -15.28
N ARG A 85 10.84 12.34 -15.23
CA ARG A 85 10.70 11.50 -16.43
C ARG A 85 9.32 11.62 -17.07
N ILE A 86 8.29 11.81 -16.25
CA ILE A 86 6.90 11.85 -16.69
C ILE A 86 6.33 13.22 -16.37
N ASP A 87 5.94 13.98 -17.39
CA ASP A 87 5.28 15.27 -17.21
C ASP A 87 3.84 15.11 -16.70
N ASP A 88 3.28 16.22 -16.20
CA ASP A 88 1.85 16.31 -15.91
C ASP A 88 1.02 16.00 -17.18
N PRO A 89 -0.16 15.37 -17.06
CA PRO A 89 -1.00 15.16 -18.23
C PRO A 89 -1.49 16.51 -18.78
N PRO A 90 -1.64 16.67 -20.11
CA PRO A 90 -2.13 17.93 -20.68
C PRO A 90 -3.46 18.38 -20.08
N GLY A 91 -3.47 19.59 -19.49
CA GLY A 91 -4.65 20.18 -18.83
C GLY A 91 -4.89 19.75 -17.39
N PHE A 92 -3.99 18.95 -16.81
CA PHE A 92 -4.04 18.49 -15.41
C PHE A 92 -2.82 19.01 -14.65
N GLN A 93 -2.91 19.01 -13.32
CA GLN A 93 -1.80 19.28 -12.43
C GLN A 93 -1.72 18.18 -11.37
N ARG A 94 -0.51 17.75 -11.04
CA ARG A 94 -0.30 16.83 -9.91
C ARG A 94 -0.89 17.39 -8.63
N VAL A 95 -1.51 16.53 -7.82
CA VAL A 95 -1.97 16.92 -6.49
C VAL A 95 -0.76 17.29 -5.61
N MET A 96 -0.94 18.13 -4.60
CA MET A 96 0.16 18.45 -3.69
C MET A 96 0.58 17.20 -2.91
N ALA A 97 1.89 16.90 -2.90
CA ALA A 97 2.41 15.81 -2.06
C ALA A 97 2.68 16.32 -0.64
N GLY A 98 2.44 15.48 0.35
CA GLY A 98 2.90 15.70 1.71
C GLY A 98 4.43 15.63 1.77
N ALA A 99 5.09 16.69 2.23
CA ALA A 99 6.55 16.72 2.32
C ALA A 99 7.10 15.55 3.16
N GLY A 100 7.94 14.68 2.56
CA GLY A 100 8.46 13.47 3.22
C GLY A 100 7.42 12.35 3.41
N GLY A 101 6.22 12.51 2.84
CA GLY A 101 5.21 11.48 2.76
C GLY A 101 5.58 10.37 1.77
N PHE A 102 4.78 9.30 1.77
CA PHE A 102 4.98 8.19 0.85
C PHE A 102 4.74 8.59 -0.61
N ASP A 103 3.79 9.51 -0.82
CA ASP A 103 3.51 10.17 -2.09
C ASP A 103 4.71 10.95 -2.65
N ASP A 104 5.36 11.80 -1.85
CA ASP A 104 6.60 12.48 -2.26
C ASP A 104 7.71 11.45 -2.57
N TRP A 105 7.86 10.43 -1.74
CA TRP A 105 8.86 9.38 -1.93
C TRP A 105 8.63 8.56 -3.22
N LEU A 106 7.37 8.29 -3.59
CA LEU A 106 7.02 7.58 -4.82
C LEU A 106 7.29 8.41 -6.08
N ARG A 107 7.00 9.71 -6.05
CA ARG A 107 7.33 10.66 -7.14
C ARG A 107 8.82 10.70 -7.45
N HIS A 108 9.65 10.40 -6.46
CA HIS A 108 11.09 10.44 -6.58
C HIS A 108 11.73 9.08 -6.85
N LEU A 109 10.96 8.03 -7.11
CA LEU A 109 11.52 6.70 -7.42
C LEU A 109 12.59 6.80 -8.53
N PRO A 110 13.75 6.16 -8.35
CA PRO A 110 14.83 6.20 -9.33
C PRO A 110 14.40 5.46 -10.59
N VAL A 111 14.49 6.09 -11.76
CA VAL A 111 14.20 5.44 -13.04
C VAL A 111 15.47 5.03 -13.78
N GLN A 112 15.38 3.95 -14.55
CA GLN A 112 16.41 3.56 -15.49
C GLN A 112 16.42 4.50 -16.70
N PRO A 113 17.52 4.55 -17.48
CA PRO A 113 17.60 5.35 -18.70
C PRO A 113 16.46 5.04 -19.69
N PRO A 114 16.07 5.99 -20.55
CA PRO A 114 15.08 5.74 -21.61
C PRO A 114 15.47 4.52 -22.47
N GLY A 115 14.47 3.72 -22.88
CA GLY A 115 14.68 2.50 -23.65
C GLY A 115 15.16 1.29 -22.85
N ALA A 116 15.27 1.39 -21.52
CA ALA A 116 15.54 0.23 -20.69
C ALA A 116 14.37 -0.78 -20.73
N PRO A 117 14.61 -2.08 -20.94
CA PRO A 117 13.56 -3.09 -20.96
C PRO A 117 13.16 -3.52 -19.55
N VAL A 118 11.93 -4.03 -19.39
CA VAL A 118 11.56 -4.78 -18.19
C VAL A 118 12.29 -6.12 -18.21
N ARG A 119 12.92 -6.49 -17.09
CA ARG A 119 13.67 -7.74 -16.97
C ARG A 119 13.08 -8.64 -15.90
N ASN A 120 13.25 -9.95 -16.06
CA ASN A 120 12.93 -10.91 -15.00
C ASN A 120 14.06 -11.00 -13.95
N GLY A 121 13.88 -11.82 -12.91
CA GLY A 121 14.87 -12.04 -11.85
C GLY A 121 16.27 -12.51 -12.33
N GLN A 122 16.36 -13.14 -13.50
CA GLN A 122 17.60 -13.55 -14.15
C GLN A 122 18.19 -12.46 -15.07
N ARG A 123 17.65 -11.23 -14.98
CA ARG A 123 18.01 -10.07 -15.82
C ARG A 123 17.77 -10.28 -17.31
N LYS A 124 16.96 -11.27 -17.73
CA LYS A 124 16.57 -11.42 -19.13
C LYS A 124 15.47 -10.42 -19.47
N PRO A 125 15.54 -9.69 -20.61
CA PRO A 125 14.44 -8.86 -21.07
C PRO A 125 13.17 -9.69 -21.27
N VAL A 126 12.03 -9.19 -20.78
CA VAL A 126 10.70 -9.80 -20.95
C VAL A 126 9.69 -8.84 -21.56
N VAL A 127 9.92 -7.53 -21.45
CA VAL A 127 9.20 -6.49 -22.20
C VAL A 127 10.26 -5.57 -22.83
N PRO A 128 10.23 -5.34 -24.15
CA PRO A 128 11.12 -4.37 -24.81
C PRO A 128 11.00 -2.97 -24.21
N GLY A 129 12.07 -2.17 -24.30
CA GLY A 129 12.08 -0.81 -23.74
C GLY A 129 11.30 0.22 -24.55
N ASP A 130 10.96 -0.11 -25.79
CA ASP A 130 10.16 0.65 -26.74
C ASP A 130 8.71 0.17 -26.84
N GLU A 131 8.28 -0.72 -25.93
CA GLU A 131 6.89 -1.19 -25.89
C GLU A 131 5.96 0.00 -25.57
N PRO A 132 4.94 0.30 -26.41
CA PRO A 132 4.05 1.45 -26.21
C PRO A 132 3.30 1.54 -24.87
N SER A 133 3.14 0.41 -24.18
CA SER A 133 2.52 0.25 -22.86
C SER A 133 3.48 0.46 -21.68
N LEU A 134 4.76 0.74 -21.95
CA LEU A 134 5.80 0.97 -20.95
C LEU A 134 6.18 2.45 -20.91
N ALA A 135 5.88 3.12 -19.80
CA ALA A 135 6.21 4.54 -19.61
C ALA A 135 7.62 4.75 -19.03
N ALA A 136 8.00 3.94 -18.04
CA ALA A 136 9.31 4.00 -17.41
C ALA A 136 9.62 2.68 -16.69
N VAL A 137 10.90 2.36 -16.54
CA VAL A 137 11.37 1.25 -15.69
C VAL A 137 12.00 1.85 -14.44
N VAL A 138 11.54 1.47 -13.27
CA VAL A 138 12.15 1.89 -11.99
C VAL A 138 13.42 1.06 -11.78
N ASP A 139 14.49 1.67 -11.26
CA ASP A 139 15.75 0.99 -10.96
C ASP A 139 15.61 0.12 -9.69
N LEU A 140 14.74 -0.88 -9.76
CA LEU A 140 14.41 -1.82 -8.71
C LEU A 140 14.32 -3.23 -9.31
N GLN A 141 15.49 -3.83 -9.50
CA GLN A 141 15.61 -5.16 -10.09
C GLN A 141 15.22 -6.25 -9.07
N PRO A 142 14.32 -7.19 -9.40
CA PRO A 142 14.15 -8.38 -8.60
C PRO A 142 15.39 -9.27 -8.63
N GLY A 143 15.69 -9.91 -7.49
CA GLY A 143 16.66 -10.99 -7.42
C GLY A 143 16.19 -12.24 -8.18
N ASN A 144 17.07 -13.22 -8.29
CA ASN A 144 16.81 -14.48 -9.00
C ASN A 144 15.82 -15.43 -8.29
N SER A 145 15.54 -15.20 -7.00
CA SER A 145 14.73 -16.07 -6.14
C SER A 145 13.22 -16.02 -6.39
N ASN A 146 12.77 -15.28 -7.41
CA ASN A 146 11.35 -15.07 -7.75
C ASN A 146 10.47 -14.56 -6.59
N LEU A 147 11.09 -14.04 -5.51
CA LEU A 147 10.38 -13.59 -4.31
C LEU A 147 9.67 -12.24 -4.50
N LEU A 148 10.22 -11.34 -5.32
CA LEU A 148 9.62 -10.03 -5.59
C LEU A 148 8.55 -10.11 -6.69
N THR A 149 7.46 -10.81 -6.38
CA THR A 149 6.22 -10.79 -7.16
C THR A 149 5.57 -9.40 -7.14
N ALA A 150 4.55 -9.18 -7.96
CA ALA A 150 3.82 -7.91 -8.00
C ALA A 150 3.30 -7.41 -6.63
N ALA A 151 2.86 -8.29 -5.73
CA ALA A 151 2.46 -7.88 -4.38
C ALA A 151 3.68 -7.59 -3.49
N ASN A 152 4.71 -8.45 -3.54
CA ASN A 152 5.88 -8.33 -2.69
C ASN A 152 6.74 -7.10 -3.03
N ILE A 153 6.76 -6.67 -4.29
CA ILE A 153 7.46 -5.43 -4.65
C ILE A 153 6.75 -4.19 -4.08
N VAL A 154 5.42 -4.20 -3.96
CA VAL A 154 4.66 -3.14 -3.28
C VAL A 154 4.96 -3.13 -1.78
N LEU A 155 5.01 -4.30 -1.13
CA LEU A 155 5.46 -4.44 0.26
C LEU A 155 6.87 -3.90 0.44
N ARG A 156 7.80 -4.22 -0.48
CA ARG A 156 9.17 -3.71 -0.47
C ARG A 156 9.21 -2.19 -0.54
N LEU A 157 8.49 -1.58 -1.49
CA LEU A 157 8.45 -0.12 -1.63
C LEU A 157 7.94 0.56 -0.36
N ARG A 158 6.87 0.03 0.25
CA ARG A 158 6.37 0.55 1.53
C ARG A 158 7.38 0.40 2.66
N ALA A 159 8.03 -0.76 2.78
CA ALA A 159 9.03 -1.03 3.80
C ALA A 159 10.27 -0.12 3.66
N GLU A 160 10.79 0.07 2.45
CA GLU A 160 11.94 0.94 2.18
C GLU A 160 11.59 2.42 2.42
N TYR A 161 10.37 2.86 2.11
CA TYR A 161 9.89 4.18 2.53
C TYR A 161 9.92 4.33 4.05
N LEU A 162 9.29 3.41 4.79
CA LEU A 162 9.25 3.49 6.25
C LEU A 162 10.66 3.46 6.86
N TRP A 163 11.57 2.66 6.29
CA TRP A 163 12.97 2.62 6.68
C TRP A 163 13.68 3.96 6.45
N SER A 164 13.61 4.50 5.23
CA SER A 164 14.27 5.76 4.86
C SER A 164 13.68 6.98 5.58
N ALA A 165 12.40 6.95 5.94
CA ALA A 165 11.73 7.94 6.76
C ALA A 165 12.00 7.78 8.26
N GLY A 166 12.82 6.81 8.69
CA GLY A 166 13.12 6.55 10.10
C GLY A 166 11.96 5.97 10.91
N ARG A 167 10.85 5.58 10.27
CA ARG A 167 9.62 5.08 10.90
C ARG A 167 9.71 3.58 11.20
N ARG A 168 10.75 3.17 11.94
CA ARG A 168 11.05 1.76 12.21
C ARG A 168 9.94 1.04 12.98
N ASP A 169 9.24 1.74 13.86
CA ASP A 169 8.13 1.16 14.65
C ASP A 169 6.90 0.83 13.77
N ALA A 170 6.78 1.46 12.61
CA ALA A 170 5.71 1.20 11.66
C ALA A 170 6.03 0.04 10.70
N LEU A 171 7.22 -0.56 10.77
CA LEU A 171 7.59 -1.73 9.98
C LEU A 171 6.96 -3.00 10.55
N THR A 172 5.64 -3.11 10.42
CA THR A 172 4.88 -4.32 10.74
C THR A 172 4.00 -4.68 9.55
N PHE A 173 4.13 -5.90 9.07
CA PHE A 173 3.33 -6.48 7.98
C PHE A 173 2.76 -7.82 8.43
N HIS A 174 2.00 -8.49 7.57
CA HIS A 174 1.52 -9.84 7.88
C HIS A 174 2.02 -10.88 6.87
N PHE A 175 2.29 -12.10 7.34
CA PHE A 175 2.42 -13.25 6.45
C PHE A 175 1.07 -13.62 5.82
N THR A 176 1.10 -14.41 4.76
CA THR A 176 -0.11 -14.90 4.07
C THR A 176 -1.05 -15.64 5.02
N SER A 177 -0.47 -16.41 5.95
CA SER A 177 -1.18 -17.13 7.01
C SER A 177 -1.85 -16.19 8.04
N GLY A 178 -1.46 -14.91 8.07
CA GLY A 178 -2.11 -13.85 8.85
C GLY A 178 -1.37 -13.45 10.12
N GLN A 179 -0.24 -14.08 10.45
CA GLN A 179 0.54 -13.70 11.62
C GLN A 179 1.27 -12.36 11.39
N PRO A 180 1.29 -11.47 12.39
CA PRO A 180 2.04 -10.23 12.32
C PRO A 180 3.54 -10.52 12.32
N PHE A 181 4.26 -9.77 11.50
CA PHE A 181 5.69 -9.79 11.36
C PHE A 181 6.23 -8.38 11.50
N ALA A 182 6.82 -8.10 12.66
CA ALA A 182 7.29 -6.77 13.03
C ALA A 182 8.82 -6.71 13.05
N TRP A 183 9.36 -5.62 12.50
CA TRP A 183 10.79 -5.32 12.56
C TRP A 183 11.30 -5.22 14.00
N SER A 184 10.50 -4.68 14.93
CA SER A 184 10.85 -4.57 16.35
C SER A 184 11.14 -5.94 16.98
N VAL A 185 10.42 -6.99 16.57
CA VAL A 185 10.64 -8.37 17.03
C VAL A 185 11.86 -8.98 16.32
N TRP A 186 11.99 -8.77 15.01
CA TRP A 186 13.11 -9.28 14.21
C TRP A 186 14.46 -8.74 14.68
N ARG A 187 14.55 -7.43 14.93
CA ARG A 187 15.80 -6.75 15.31
C ARG A 187 16.32 -7.18 16.68
N GLU A 188 15.48 -7.77 17.52
CA GLU A 188 15.85 -8.37 18.81
C GLU A 188 16.33 -9.84 18.69
N GLY A 189 16.52 -10.32 17.46
CA GLY A 189 17.07 -11.65 17.19
C GLY A 189 16.03 -12.77 17.09
N ALA A 190 14.74 -12.45 17.05
CA ALA A 190 13.70 -13.44 16.83
C ALA A 190 13.55 -13.78 15.33
N ARG A 191 13.40 -15.07 15.03
CA ARG A 191 13.18 -15.60 13.67
C ARG A 191 11.92 -16.46 13.63
N PRO A 192 11.14 -16.39 12.54
CA PRO A 192 9.94 -17.21 12.39
C PRO A 192 10.33 -18.64 12.03
N LEU A 193 9.71 -19.61 12.70
CA LEU A 193 9.65 -20.99 12.27
C LEU A 193 8.26 -21.27 11.73
N VAL A 194 8.21 -21.57 10.43
CA VAL A 194 6.95 -21.76 9.70
C VAL A 194 6.75 -23.24 9.41
N SER A 195 5.64 -23.79 9.89
CA SER A 195 5.18 -25.14 9.60
C SER A 195 3.74 -25.09 9.09
N GLY A 196 3.54 -25.30 7.78
CA GLY A 196 2.25 -25.11 7.16
C GLY A 196 1.73 -23.67 7.32
N ARG A 197 0.64 -23.49 8.07
CA ARG A 197 0.04 -22.17 8.38
C ARG A 197 0.43 -21.63 9.76
N GLU A 198 1.12 -22.44 10.56
CA GLU A 198 1.54 -22.08 11.91
C GLU A 198 2.89 -21.38 11.85
N VAL A 199 3.03 -20.35 12.68
CA VAL A 199 4.25 -19.55 12.80
C VAL A 199 4.56 -19.44 14.27
N THR A 200 5.71 -19.96 14.65
CA THR A 200 6.28 -19.80 15.99
C THR A 200 7.52 -18.92 15.90
N TRP A 201 7.98 -18.39 17.03
CA TRP A 201 9.15 -17.51 17.07
C TRP A 201 10.23 -18.13 17.94
N GLN A 202 11.47 -18.12 17.46
CA GLN A 202 12.63 -18.49 18.25
C GLN A 202 13.62 -17.34 18.27
N ARG A 203 14.15 -17.02 19.44
CA ARG A 203 15.20 -16.02 19.59
C ARG A 203 16.55 -16.74 19.60
N ASN A 204 17.18 -16.81 18.43
CA ASN A 204 18.42 -17.54 18.21
C ASN A 204 19.50 -16.70 17.49
N GLU A 205 19.21 -15.44 17.17
CA GLU A 205 20.16 -14.49 16.61
C GLU A 205 20.47 -13.38 17.64
N ALA A 206 21.61 -12.71 17.49
CA ALA A 206 21.91 -11.51 18.27
C ALA A 206 21.04 -10.33 17.80
N PRO A 207 20.79 -9.32 18.66
CA PRO A 207 20.15 -8.09 18.23
C PRO A 207 20.92 -7.40 17.11
N ASP A 208 20.23 -7.01 16.03
CA ASP A 208 20.85 -6.39 14.85
C ASP A 208 19.86 -5.45 14.13
N GLU A 209 20.17 -4.16 14.17
CA GLU A 209 19.42 -3.09 13.49
C GLU A 209 20.05 -2.64 12.16
N SER A 210 21.01 -3.39 11.64
CA SER A 210 21.73 -3.04 10.42
C SER A 210 20.85 -3.10 9.18
N ARG A 211 21.30 -2.42 8.11
CA ARG A 211 20.66 -2.51 6.79
C ARG A 211 20.67 -3.94 6.25
N THR A 212 21.69 -4.74 6.59
CA THR A 212 21.79 -6.14 6.21
C THR A 212 20.71 -6.98 6.88
N SER A 213 20.51 -6.81 8.20
CA SER A 213 19.40 -7.44 8.93
C SER A 213 18.03 -7.04 8.36
N PHE A 214 17.86 -5.78 7.97
CA PHE A 214 16.63 -5.32 7.31
C PHE A 214 16.38 -5.97 5.94
N THR A 215 17.43 -6.27 5.16
CA THR A 215 17.28 -7.09 3.95
C THR A 215 16.78 -8.49 4.30
N GLY A 216 17.33 -9.14 5.32
CA GLY A 216 16.89 -10.47 5.77
C GLY A 216 15.44 -10.49 6.26
N TYR A 217 15.02 -9.44 6.97
CA TYR A 217 13.63 -9.21 7.35
C TYR A 217 12.73 -9.17 6.11
N MET A 218 13.07 -8.33 5.13
CA MET A 218 12.31 -8.22 3.89
C MET A 218 12.27 -9.51 3.08
N GLU A 219 13.40 -10.22 2.92
CA GLU A 219 13.43 -11.51 2.22
C GLU A 219 12.54 -12.57 2.89
N THR A 220 12.50 -12.57 4.22
CA THR A 220 11.59 -13.43 5.00
C THR A 220 10.14 -13.02 4.79
N LEU A 221 9.84 -11.72 4.80
CA LEU A 221 8.52 -11.20 4.45
C LEU A 221 8.08 -11.67 3.07
N PHE A 222 8.95 -11.60 2.06
CA PHE A 222 8.60 -11.99 0.69
C PHE A 222 8.42 -13.50 0.53
N ARG A 223 9.13 -14.30 1.32
CA ARG A 223 9.01 -15.76 1.31
C ARG A 223 7.63 -16.24 1.79
N TYR A 224 7.08 -15.58 2.82
CA TYR A 224 5.80 -15.95 3.43
C TYR A 224 4.66 -14.99 3.08
N GLY A 225 4.97 -13.92 2.34
CA GLY A 225 4.04 -12.89 1.90
C GLY A 225 3.45 -13.15 0.52
N SER A 226 2.26 -12.61 0.31
CA SER A 226 1.54 -12.67 -0.97
C SER A 226 0.59 -11.48 -1.11
N VAL A 227 -0.23 -11.47 -2.17
CA VAL A 227 -1.33 -10.49 -2.30
C VAL A 227 -2.27 -10.47 -1.09
N TYR A 228 -2.40 -11.59 -0.36
CA TYR A 228 -3.24 -11.67 0.83
C TYR A 228 -2.61 -10.95 2.04
N SER A 229 -1.28 -10.89 2.12
CA SER A 229 -0.59 -10.04 3.08
C SER A 229 -0.95 -8.58 2.84
N LEU A 230 -0.77 -8.12 1.59
CA LEU A 230 -1.07 -6.75 1.20
C LEU A 230 -2.54 -6.39 1.41
N HIS A 231 -3.47 -7.31 1.10
CA HIS A 231 -4.89 -7.14 1.37
C HIS A 231 -5.19 -6.96 2.87
N ARG A 232 -4.44 -7.62 3.75
CA ARG A 232 -4.57 -7.52 5.21
C ARG A 232 -3.94 -6.25 5.76
N ASP A 233 -2.80 -5.87 5.20
CA ASP A 233 -2.03 -4.68 5.60
C ASP A 233 -2.64 -3.36 5.10
N THR A 234 -3.71 -3.43 4.32
CA THR A 234 -4.41 -2.27 3.76
C THR A 234 -5.91 -2.36 3.98
N ARG A 235 -6.58 -1.21 3.98
CA ARG A 235 -8.04 -1.07 4.15
C ARG A 235 -8.71 -0.67 2.84
N PRO A 236 -9.94 -1.14 2.56
CA PRO A 236 -10.68 -0.68 1.38
C PRO A 236 -10.87 0.85 1.40
N VAL A 237 -10.79 1.49 0.24
CA VAL A 237 -11.15 2.90 0.09
C VAL A 237 -12.61 3.00 -0.34
N SER A 238 -13.49 3.38 0.60
CA SER A 238 -14.95 3.32 0.41
C SER A 238 -15.55 4.53 -0.30
N ASP A 239 -14.86 5.68 -0.28
CA ASP A 239 -15.31 6.93 -0.93
C ASP A 239 -14.87 7.03 -2.40
N GLU A 240 -14.23 5.98 -2.92
CA GLU A 240 -13.69 5.89 -4.28
C GLU A 240 -12.65 6.99 -4.61
N THR A 241 -12.09 7.67 -3.59
CA THR A 241 -11.03 8.67 -3.78
C THR A 241 -9.68 8.00 -4.02
N VAL A 242 -8.90 8.50 -4.97
CA VAL A 242 -7.58 7.92 -5.27
C VAL A 242 -6.47 8.85 -4.83
N GLN A 243 -5.48 8.30 -4.12
CA GLN A 243 -4.29 9.00 -3.63
C GLN A 243 -3.01 8.28 -4.05
N PRO A 244 -1.87 8.99 -4.22
CA PRO A 244 -0.59 8.32 -4.39
C PRO A 244 -0.30 7.42 -3.17
N GLY A 245 0.18 6.21 -3.44
CA GLY A 245 0.40 5.18 -2.42
C GLY A 245 -0.77 4.23 -2.20
N ASP A 246 -1.94 4.51 -2.77
CA ASP A 246 -3.04 3.53 -2.84
C ASP A 246 -2.66 2.35 -3.74
N VAL A 247 -3.27 1.20 -3.49
CA VAL A 247 -2.99 -0.03 -4.21
C VAL A 247 -4.28 -0.70 -4.65
N PHE A 248 -4.35 -1.05 -5.93
CA PHE A 248 -5.34 -1.99 -6.42
C PHE A 248 -4.89 -3.40 -6.05
N VAL A 249 -5.63 -4.07 -5.16
CA VAL A 249 -5.30 -5.41 -4.68
C VAL A 249 -6.34 -6.39 -5.19
N VAL A 250 -5.93 -7.26 -6.10
CA VAL A 250 -6.79 -8.28 -6.72
C VAL A 250 -6.42 -9.65 -6.14
N PRO A 251 -7.11 -10.15 -5.10
CA PRO A 251 -6.85 -11.49 -4.58
C PRO A 251 -7.31 -12.56 -5.58
N GLY A 252 -6.76 -13.78 -5.45
CA GLY A 252 -7.12 -14.91 -6.29
C GLY A 252 -5.91 -15.76 -6.70
N ARG A 253 -6.15 -16.80 -7.52
CA ARG A 253 -5.11 -17.74 -7.96
C ARG A 253 -3.97 -17.07 -8.75
N ALA A 254 -4.29 -16.04 -9.52
CA ALA A 254 -3.35 -15.18 -10.22
C ALA A 254 -3.37 -13.76 -9.62
N GLY A 255 -3.40 -13.67 -8.29
CA GLY A 255 -3.56 -12.40 -7.62
C GLY A 255 -2.49 -11.39 -7.99
N HIS A 256 -2.90 -10.14 -8.20
CA HIS A 256 -2.03 -9.08 -8.70
C HIS A 256 -2.22 -7.80 -7.89
N ALA A 257 -1.19 -6.95 -7.89
CA ALA A 257 -1.19 -5.67 -7.22
C ALA A 257 -0.64 -4.58 -8.13
N VAL A 258 -1.35 -3.46 -8.21
CA VAL A 258 -0.94 -2.27 -8.98
C VAL A 258 -0.94 -1.07 -8.04
N LEU A 259 0.20 -0.41 -7.93
CA LEU A 259 0.41 0.75 -7.05
C LEU A 259 0.07 2.04 -7.80
N VAL A 260 -0.69 2.93 -7.18
CA VAL A 260 -0.85 4.31 -7.62
C VAL A 260 0.40 5.07 -7.23
N LEU A 261 1.21 5.47 -8.22
CA LEU A 261 2.46 6.18 -8.01
C LEU A 261 2.25 7.68 -7.85
N ASP A 262 1.26 8.22 -8.57
CA ASP A 262 0.96 9.63 -8.57
C ASP A 262 -0.48 9.90 -9.03
N VAL A 263 -0.98 11.08 -8.69
CA VAL A 263 -2.33 11.55 -9.00
C VAL A 263 -2.26 12.99 -9.51
N ALA A 264 -3.01 13.27 -10.58
CA ALA A 264 -3.20 14.59 -11.14
C ALA A 264 -4.69 14.90 -11.32
N THR A 265 -5.05 16.16 -11.12
CA THR A 265 -6.42 16.67 -11.25
C THR A 265 -6.46 17.87 -12.17
N ASP A 266 -7.56 18.07 -12.87
CA ASP A 266 -7.79 19.31 -13.62
C ASP A 266 -8.77 20.24 -12.92
N ALA A 267 -9.04 21.41 -13.53
CA ALA A 267 -9.96 22.41 -13.00
C ALA A 267 -11.42 21.93 -12.89
N ALA A 268 -11.80 20.84 -13.58
CA ALA A 268 -13.12 20.24 -13.51
C ALA A 268 -13.20 19.11 -12.47
N GLY A 269 -12.10 18.82 -11.76
CA GLY A 269 -12.01 17.73 -10.78
C GLY A 269 -11.87 16.34 -11.41
N ARG A 270 -11.58 16.23 -12.72
CA ARG A 270 -11.28 14.92 -13.33
C ARG A 270 -9.94 14.44 -12.80
N VAL A 271 -9.84 13.13 -12.55
CA VAL A 271 -8.67 12.50 -11.92
C VAL A 271 -7.92 11.63 -12.93
N ARG A 272 -6.59 11.76 -12.94
CA ARG A 272 -5.67 10.89 -13.66
C ARG A 272 -4.62 10.32 -12.72
N VAL A 273 -4.19 9.08 -12.98
CA VAL A 273 -3.23 8.38 -12.13
C VAL A 273 -2.07 7.77 -12.90
N LEU A 274 -0.90 7.72 -12.28
CA LEU A 274 0.21 6.88 -12.73
C LEU A 274 0.14 5.53 -12.01
N LEU A 275 0.28 4.45 -12.78
CA LEU A 275 0.20 3.08 -12.28
C LEU A 275 1.54 2.36 -12.43
N GLY A 276 2.00 1.74 -11.36
CA GLY A 276 3.21 0.92 -11.33
C GLY A 276 2.95 -0.51 -10.90
N ARG A 277 3.65 -1.47 -11.50
CA ARG A 277 3.53 -2.88 -11.13
C ARG A 277 4.85 -3.65 -11.28
N GLY A 278 4.88 -4.80 -10.61
CA GLY A 278 5.80 -5.89 -10.95
C GLY A 278 5.11 -6.98 -11.77
N GLY A 279 5.68 -8.18 -11.74
CA GLY A 279 5.16 -9.35 -12.44
C GLY A 279 5.01 -10.58 -11.54
N ALA A 280 4.36 -11.62 -12.08
CA ALA A 280 4.42 -12.99 -11.58
C ALA A 280 4.60 -13.92 -12.80
N PRO A 281 5.81 -14.41 -13.11
CA PRO A 281 7.08 -14.34 -12.35
C PRO A 281 7.62 -12.92 -12.10
N ALA A 282 8.55 -12.78 -11.15
CA ALA A 282 9.15 -11.52 -10.72
C ALA A 282 9.79 -10.75 -11.89
N GLN A 283 9.45 -9.48 -11.98
CA GLN A 283 9.90 -8.53 -13.00
C GLN A 283 10.35 -7.23 -12.35
N THR A 284 11.24 -6.49 -13.03
CA THR A 284 11.61 -5.12 -12.65
C THR A 284 10.33 -4.28 -12.50
N PHE A 285 10.26 -3.50 -11.42
CA PHE A 285 9.12 -2.61 -11.21
C PHE A 285 9.07 -1.58 -12.34
N HIS A 286 7.90 -1.37 -12.93
CA HIS A 286 7.75 -0.50 -14.09
C HIS A 286 6.42 0.26 -14.04
N VAL A 287 6.41 1.41 -14.71
CA VAL A 287 5.26 2.30 -14.86
C VAL A 287 4.57 1.97 -16.18
N LEU A 288 3.27 1.75 -16.11
CA LEU A 288 2.42 1.44 -17.26
C LEU A 288 2.07 2.71 -18.03
N ALA A 289 1.80 2.56 -19.32
CA ALA A 289 1.21 3.60 -20.15
C ALA A 289 -0.21 3.22 -20.58
N ALA A 290 -1.12 4.19 -20.50
CA ALA A 290 -2.51 4.01 -20.90
C ALA A 290 -2.67 3.97 -22.43
N ALA A 291 -1.80 4.70 -23.13
CA ALA A 291 -1.66 4.71 -24.58
C ALA A 291 -0.22 5.09 -24.95
N PRO A 292 0.23 4.85 -26.20
CA PRO A 292 1.55 5.28 -26.64
C PRO A 292 1.77 6.78 -26.35
N GLY A 293 2.79 7.11 -25.56
CA GLY A 293 3.10 8.49 -25.15
C GLY A 293 2.17 9.11 -24.10
N SER A 294 1.20 8.37 -23.56
CA SER A 294 0.27 8.83 -22.51
C SER A 294 0.33 7.90 -21.29
N PRO A 295 1.18 8.20 -20.29
CA PRO A 295 1.37 7.34 -19.13
C PRO A 295 0.21 7.36 -18.12
N TRP A 296 -0.68 8.34 -18.25
CA TRP A 296 -1.71 8.64 -17.27
C TRP A 296 -3.05 7.94 -17.58
N PHE A 297 -3.57 7.20 -16.60
CA PHE A 297 -4.86 6.52 -16.68
C PHE A 297 -5.96 7.41 -16.11
N GLU A 298 -7.10 7.49 -16.79
CA GLU A 298 -8.26 8.23 -16.29
C GLU A 298 -9.02 7.41 -15.23
N ILE A 299 -9.42 8.10 -14.15
CA ILE A 299 -10.30 7.54 -13.13
C ILE A 299 -11.71 8.10 -13.32
N ARG A 300 -12.69 7.21 -13.41
CA ARG A 300 -14.11 7.55 -13.41
C ARG A 300 -14.82 6.70 -12.37
N PRO A 301 -15.59 7.30 -11.44
CA PRO A 301 -16.43 6.55 -10.50
C PRO A 301 -17.30 5.53 -11.23
N GLY A 302 -17.42 4.33 -10.66
CA GLY A 302 -18.17 3.21 -11.25
C GLY A 302 -17.59 2.59 -12.53
N ALA A 303 -16.53 3.13 -13.13
CA ALA A 303 -15.88 2.55 -14.31
C ALA A 303 -14.65 1.71 -13.95
N SER A 304 -14.32 0.74 -14.81
CA SER A 304 -13.09 -0.02 -14.70
C SER A 304 -11.97 0.63 -15.51
N ILE A 305 -10.75 0.57 -14.99
CA ILE A 305 -9.52 0.98 -15.67
C ILE A 305 -9.00 -0.21 -16.47
N ARG A 306 -8.91 -0.10 -17.79
CA ARG A 306 -8.34 -1.15 -18.64
C ARG A 306 -6.81 -1.03 -18.64
N LEU A 307 -6.13 -2.14 -18.37
CA LEU A 307 -4.67 -2.20 -18.44
C LEU A 307 -4.20 -2.71 -19.82
N PRO A 308 -2.95 -2.42 -20.22
CA PRO A 308 -2.42 -2.85 -21.50
C PRO A 308 -2.37 -4.37 -21.71
N ASP A 309 -2.27 -5.15 -20.62
CA ASP A 309 -2.30 -6.62 -20.66
C ASP A 309 -3.72 -7.19 -20.84
N GLY A 310 -4.72 -6.34 -21.08
CA GLY A 310 -6.12 -6.71 -21.27
C GLY A 310 -6.90 -6.90 -19.96
N SER A 311 -6.23 -6.90 -18.80
CA SER A 311 -6.92 -6.95 -17.50
C SER A 311 -7.61 -5.62 -17.18
N SER A 312 -8.41 -5.60 -16.12
CA SER A 312 -9.10 -4.39 -15.68
C SER A 312 -9.11 -4.27 -14.16
N LEU A 313 -9.00 -3.03 -13.69
CA LEU A 313 -9.04 -2.67 -12.28
C LEU A 313 -10.35 -1.94 -11.97
N SER A 314 -10.96 -2.25 -10.84
CA SER A 314 -12.14 -1.54 -10.31
C SER A 314 -11.76 -0.74 -9.08
N LEU A 315 -12.38 0.42 -8.86
CA LEU A 315 -12.20 1.19 -7.62
C LEU A 315 -12.62 0.41 -6.37
N ARG A 316 -13.48 -0.61 -6.50
CA ARG A 316 -13.80 -1.54 -5.39
C ARG A 316 -12.60 -2.36 -4.91
N GLN A 317 -11.54 -2.45 -5.71
CA GLN A 317 -10.29 -3.15 -5.39
C GLN A 317 -9.24 -2.20 -4.82
N LEU A 318 -9.53 -0.90 -4.75
CA LEU A 318 -8.62 0.12 -4.23
C LEU A 318 -8.50 0.01 -2.70
N ARG A 319 -7.26 0.05 -2.23
CA ARG A 319 -6.94 -0.05 -0.81
C ARG A 319 -5.85 0.94 -0.42
N ARG A 320 -5.87 1.35 0.84
CA ARG A 320 -4.95 2.33 1.45
C ARG A 320 -4.32 1.78 2.72
N TRP A 321 -3.08 2.17 2.99
CA TRP A 321 -2.32 1.83 4.20
C TRP A 321 -2.87 2.51 5.46
#